data_AF-A0A9X3S0U8-F1
#
_entry.id   AF-A0A9X3S0U8-F1
#
_cell.length_a   1.000
_cell.length_b   1.000
_cell.length_c   1.000
_cell.angle_alpha   90.00
_cell.angle_beta   90.00
_cell.angle_gamma   90.00
#
_symmetry.space_group_name_H-M   'P 1'
#
loop_
_entity.id
_entity.type
_entity.pdbx_description
1 polymer ?
#
loop_
_entity_poly.entity_id
_entity_poly.type
_entity_poly.pdbx_seq_one_letter_code
_entity_poly.pdbx_strand_id
1 'polypeptide(L)'
;MSTYTVVVAAHIIAVVAAYGLPLSAPLLVPYVRRHHPEALNGLHSAQYRLNNVLTGPFTVLVLAFGIYLASDGHRWGDPFVSIGVGAIAIIAVVGGAVVVPAVKRLAALDPSTAEYAAVYRRYLASESFLGALVLVTIFAMAAKPFS
;
A
#
# COMPACT_ATOMS: atom_id res chain seq x y z
N MET A 1 0.51 -25.99 -17.16
CA MET A 1 0.42 -24.92 -16.12
C MET A 1 -1.06 -24.70 -15.82
N SER A 2 -1.49 -24.76 -14.56
CA SER A 2 -2.91 -24.55 -14.23
C SER A 2 -3.28 -23.07 -14.20
N THR A 3 -4.53 -22.73 -14.51
CA THR A 3 -5.08 -21.36 -14.37
C THR A 3 -4.83 -20.82 -12.96
N TYR A 4 -5.03 -21.67 -11.95
CA TYR A 4 -4.72 -21.35 -10.56
C TYR A 4 -3.28 -20.83 -10.37
N THR A 5 -2.29 -21.52 -10.94
CA THR A 5 -0.87 -21.13 -10.82
C THR A 5 -0.59 -19.77 -11.48
N VAL A 6 -1.23 -19.51 -12.63
CA VAL A 6 -1.12 -18.22 -13.33
C VAL A 6 -1.69 -17.10 -12.48
N VAL A 7 -2.86 -17.30 -11.87
CA VAL A 7 -3.51 -16.28 -11.05
C VAL A 7 -2.75 -16.05 -9.74
N VAL A 8 -2.13 -17.08 -9.14
CA VAL A 8 -1.20 -16.89 -8.02
C VAL A 8 -0.06 -15.96 -8.41
N ALA A 9 0.58 -16.18 -9.56
CA ALA A 9 1.65 -15.31 -10.03
C ALA A 9 1.16 -13.88 -10.27
N ALA A 10 -0.01 -13.71 -10.91
CA ALA A 10 -0.61 -12.39 -11.14
C ALA A 10 -0.96 -11.66 -9.83
N HIS A 11 -1.44 -12.38 -8.81
CA HIS A 11 -1.71 -11.83 -7.48
C HIS A 11 -0.43 -11.31 -6.81
N ILE A 12 0.66 -12.07 -6.85
CA ILE A 12 1.95 -11.65 -6.28
C ILE A 12 2.49 -10.41 -7.00
N ILE A 13 2.47 -10.41 -8.34
CA ILE A 13 2.88 -9.25 -9.14
C ILE A 13 2.05 -8.02 -8.76
N ALA A 14 0.74 -8.20 -8.56
CA ALA A 14 -0.13 -7.10 -8.17
C ALA A 14 0.20 -6.54 -6.78
N VAL A 15 0.54 -7.40 -5.81
CA VAL A 15 1.00 -6.97 -4.48
C VAL A 15 2.26 -6.13 -4.58
N VAL A 16 3.25 -6.58 -5.37
CA VAL A 16 4.52 -5.84 -5.56
C VAL A 16 4.28 -4.49 -6.23
N ALA A 17 3.49 -4.47 -7.31
CA ALA A 17 3.15 -3.25 -8.02
C ALA A 17 2.37 -2.25 -7.16
N ALA A 18 1.47 -2.75 -6.29
CA ALA A 18 0.67 -1.90 -5.41
C ALA A 18 1.51 -1.28 -4.28
N TYR A 19 2.32 -2.09 -3.60
CA TYR A 19 2.86 -1.74 -2.28
C TYR A 19 4.35 -1.43 -2.25
N GLY A 20 5.08 -1.58 -3.37
CA GLY A 20 6.50 -1.19 -3.43
C GLY A 20 6.72 0.31 -3.13
N LEU A 21 5.88 1.18 -3.67
CA LEU A 21 5.96 2.63 -3.42
C LEU A 21 5.63 2.99 -1.95
N PRO A 22 4.46 2.61 -1.38
CA PRO A 22 4.16 2.80 0.04
C PRO A 22 5.28 2.31 0.98
N LEU A 23 5.82 1.12 0.73
CA LEU A 23 6.91 0.56 1.56
C LEU A 23 8.22 1.38 1.46
N SER A 24 8.46 2.03 0.33
CA SER A 24 9.64 2.89 0.16
C SER A 24 9.50 4.25 0.87
N ALA A 25 8.27 4.73 1.09
CA ALA A 25 8.02 6.10 1.53
C ALA A 25 8.62 6.43 2.92
N PRO A 26 8.57 5.55 3.94
CA PRO A 26 9.22 5.80 5.23
C PRO A 26 10.74 5.94 5.17
N LEU A 27 11.38 5.50 4.09
CA LEU A 27 12.82 5.64 3.87
C LEU A 27 13.13 6.84 2.97
N LEU A 28 12.45 6.92 1.83
CA LEU A 28 12.73 7.91 0.79
C LEU A 28 12.32 9.33 1.20
N VAL A 29 11.11 9.52 1.73
CA VAL A 29 10.60 10.87 2.01
C VAL A 29 11.39 11.57 3.11
N PRO A 30 11.72 10.93 4.26
CA PRO A 30 12.59 11.57 5.26
C PRO A 30 13.99 11.88 4.73
N TYR A 31 14.55 11.04 3.84
CA TYR A 31 15.83 11.30 3.21
C TYR A 31 15.78 12.57 2.35
N VAL A 32 14.83 12.64 1.40
CA VAL A 32 14.66 13.82 0.53
C VAL A 32 14.38 15.06 1.37
N ARG A 33 13.57 14.95 2.43
CA ARG A 33 13.28 16.09 3.32
C ARG A 33 14.53 16.66 4.00
N ARG A 34 15.51 15.83 4.33
CA ARG A 34 16.75 16.28 5.01
C ARG A 34 17.79 16.82 4.04
N HIS A 35 17.88 16.23 2.85
CA HIS A 35 19.00 16.48 1.93
C HIS A 35 18.62 17.32 0.70
N HIS A 36 17.35 17.28 0.28
CA HIS A 36 16.83 17.92 -0.93
C HIS A 36 15.40 18.47 -0.71
N PRO A 37 15.20 19.38 0.27
CA PRO A 37 13.87 19.89 0.62
C PRO A 37 13.15 20.57 -0.56
N GLU A 38 13.89 21.16 -1.50
CA GLU A 38 13.38 21.76 -2.73
C GLU A 38 12.67 20.76 -3.66
N ALA A 39 13.01 19.48 -3.56
CA ALA A 39 12.41 18.43 -4.38
C ALA A 39 11.11 17.86 -3.79
N LEU A 40 10.71 18.24 -2.56
CA LEU A 40 9.60 17.61 -1.83
C LEU A 40 8.26 17.73 -2.55
N ASN A 41 7.93 18.90 -3.09
CA ASN A 41 6.63 19.08 -3.76
C ASN A 41 6.56 18.25 -5.05
N GLY A 42 7.67 18.14 -5.78
CA GLY A 42 7.80 17.26 -6.94
C GLY A 42 7.68 15.77 -6.56
N LEU A 43 8.35 15.36 -5.47
CA LEU A 43 8.24 14.00 -4.93
C LEU A 43 6.79 13.66 -4.56
N HIS A 44 6.11 14.50 -3.78
CA HIS A 44 4.72 14.28 -3.39
C HIS A 44 3.77 14.28 -4.60
N SER A 45 4.01 15.12 -5.59
CA SER A 45 3.24 15.11 -6.84
C SER A 45 3.39 13.78 -7.59
N ALA A 46 4.62 13.25 -7.66
CA ALA A 46 4.89 11.95 -8.26
C ALA A 46 4.23 10.81 -7.45
N GLN A 47 4.33 10.84 -6.13
CA GLN A 47 3.65 9.89 -5.24
C GLN A 47 2.14 9.91 -5.43
N TYR A 48 1.53 11.09 -5.52
CA TYR A 48 0.08 11.22 -5.75
C TYR A 48 -0.32 10.61 -7.10
N ARG A 49 0.44 10.88 -8.16
CA ARG A 49 0.20 10.29 -9.48
C ARG A 49 0.29 8.77 -9.42
N LEU A 50 1.38 8.24 -8.88
CA LEU A 50 1.60 6.79 -8.78
C LEU A 50 0.55 6.10 -7.91
N ASN A 51 0.08 6.75 -6.84
CA ASN A 51 -1.02 6.22 -6.03
C ASN A 51 -2.30 6.02 -6.85
N ASN A 52 -2.62 6.95 -7.76
CA ASN A 52 -3.83 6.88 -8.58
C ASN A 52 -3.71 5.96 -9.81
N VAL A 53 -2.53 5.87 -10.42
CA VAL A 53 -2.34 5.11 -11.68
C VAL A 53 -1.74 3.73 -11.48
N LEU A 54 -1.10 3.48 -10.34
CA LEU A 54 -0.42 2.23 -10.04
C LEU A 54 -0.97 1.59 -8.76
N THR A 55 -0.78 2.21 -7.59
CA THR A 55 -1.16 1.58 -6.31
C THR A 55 -2.65 1.27 -6.22
N GLY A 56 -3.52 2.24 -6.53
CA GLY A 56 -4.98 2.04 -6.52
C GLY A 56 -5.45 0.91 -7.44
N PRO A 57 -5.19 0.98 -8.76
CA PRO A 57 -5.58 -0.08 -9.69
C PRO A 57 -5.02 -1.46 -9.33
N PHE A 58 -3.75 -1.55 -8.94
CA PHE A 58 -3.17 -2.83 -8.55
C PHE A 58 -3.71 -3.35 -7.21
N THR A 59 -4.13 -2.48 -6.28
CA THR A 59 -4.84 -2.90 -5.06
C THR A 59 -6.17 -3.56 -5.40
N VAL A 60 -6.90 -3.03 -6.39
CA VAL A 60 -8.12 -3.67 -6.91
C VAL A 60 -7.80 -5.03 -7.51
N LEU A 61 -6.71 -5.15 -8.28
CA LEU A 61 -6.29 -6.44 -8.85
C LEU A 61 -5.86 -7.45 -7.78
N VAL A 62 -5.17 -7.02 -6.72
CA VAL A 62 -4.85 -7.88 -5.58
C VAL A 62 -6.13 -8.48 -5.03
N LEU A 63 -7.14 -7.66 -4.73
CA LEU A 63 -8.42 -8.15 -4.21
C LEU A 63 -9.12 -9.10 -5.20
N ALA A 64 -9.20 -8.73 -6.47
CA ALA A 64 -9.87 -9.54 -7.50
C ALA A 64 -9.23 -10.92 -7.65
N PHE A 65 -7.89 -10.99 -7.73
CA PHE A 65 -7.19 -12.26 -7.81
C PHE A 65 -7.28 -13.05 -6.50
N GLY A 66 -7.26 -12.39 -5.34
CA GLY A 66 -7.46 -13.03 -4.04
C GLY A 66 -8.83 -13.71 -3.93
N ILE A 67 -9.89 -13.03 -4.35
CA ILE A 67 -11.27 -13.56 -4.42
C ILE A 67 -11.32 -14.79 -5.33
N TYR A 68 -10.72 -14.71 -6.53
CA TYR A 68 -10.66 -15.85 -7.44
C TYR A 68 -9.96 -17.05 -6.79
N LEU A 69 -8.77 -16.85 -6.20
CA LEU A 69 -7.98 -17.92 -5.59
C LEU A 69 -8.67 -18.57 -4.39
N ALA A 70 -9.40 -17.78 -3.59
CA ALA A 70 -10.17 -18.28 -2.46
C ALA A 70 -11.37 -19.11 -2.92
N SER A 71 -12.07 -18.66 -3.97
CA SER A 71 -13.22 -19.37 -4.54
C SER A 71 -12.82 -20.66 -5.27
N ASP A 72 -11.85 -20.61 -6.17
CA ASP A 72 -11.37 -21.77 -6.93
C ASP A 72 -10.77 -22.84 -5.99
N GLY A 73 -10.03 -22.39 -4.98
CA GLY A 73 -9.44 -23.27 -3.96
C GLY A 73 -10.39 -23.71 -2.84
N HIS A 74 -11.63 -23.20 -2.80
CA HIS A 74 -12.58 -23.42 -1.69
C HIS A 74 -12.03 -23.06 -0.30
N ARG A 75 -11.23 -21.98 -0.22
CA ARG A 75 -10.43 -21.59 0.96
C ARG A 75 -11.01 -20.44 1.78
N TRP A 76 -12.27 -20.07 1.56
CA TRP A 76 -12.91 -18.97 2.29
C TRP A 76 -12.97 -19.19 3.81
N GLY A 77 -12.94 -20.44 4.27
CA GLY A 77 -12.85 -20.78 5.69
C GLY A 77 -11.45 -20.67 6.30
N ASP A 78 -10.41 -20.52 5.47
CA ASP A 78 -9.03 -20.57 5.96
C ASP A 78 -8.65 -19.22 6.60
N PRO A 79 -8.04 -19.23 7.80
CA PRO A 79 -7.69 -18.00 8.52
C PRO A 79 -6.84 -17.02 7.70
N PHE A 80 -5.93 -17.52 6.86
CA PHE A 80 -5.07 -16.67 6.06
C PHE A 80 -5.85 -15.83 5.03
N VAL A 81 -6.95 -16.37 4.46
CA VAL A 81 -7.80 -15.62 3.52
C VAL A 81 -8.48 -14.46 4.24
N SER A 82 -9.01 -14.70 5.44
CA SER A 82 -9.61 -13.65 6.28
C SER A 82 -8.61 -12.55 6.63
N ILE A 83 -7.37 -12.91 6.94
CA ILE A 83 -6.28 -11.94 7.18
C ILE A 83 -6.02 -11.09 5.94
N GLY A 84 -5.93 -11.70 4.75
CA GLY A 84 -5.72 -10.99 3.49
C GLY A 84 -6.85 -10.00 3.17
N VAL A 85 -8.11 -10.43 3.31
CA VAL A 85 -9.29 -9.58 3.09
C VAL A 85 -9.34 -8.43 4.08
N GLY A 86 -9.12 -8.71 5.37
CA GLY A 86 -9.09 -7.68 6.42
C GLY A 86 -7.99 -6.65 6.18
N ALA A 87 -6.80 -7.08 5.78
CA ALA A 87 -5.70 -6.18 5.46
C ALA A 87 -6.02 -5.25 4.28
N ILE A 88 -6.57 -5.79 3.18
CA ILE A 88 -6.99 -4.98 2.03
C ILE A 88 -8.07 -3.98 2.42
N ALA A 89 -9.04 -4.37 3.25
CA ALA A 89 -10.07 -3.44 3.72
C ALA A 89 -9.47 -2.27 4.51
N ILE A 90 -8.53 -2.54 5.43
CA ILE A 90 -7.82 -1.50 6.18
C ILE A 90 -7.00 -0.62 5.23
N ILE A 91 -6.28 -1.21 4.28
CA ILE A 91 -5.49 -0.48 3.28
C ILE A 91 -6.38 0.42 2.43
N ALA A 92 -7.52 -0.06 1.96
CA ALA A 92 -8.45 0.73 1.15
C ALA A 92 -8.98 1.93 1.93
N VAL A 93 -9.38 1.73 3.20
CA VAL A 93 -9.90 2.80 4.07
C VAL A 93 -8.81 3.81 4.41
N VAL A 94 -7.69 3.37 4.98
CA VAL A 94 -6.63 4.27 5.43
C VAL A 94 -5.89 4.90 4.24
N GLY A 95 -5.61 4.11 3.21
CA GLY A 95 -4.98 4.57 1.98
C GLY A 95 -5.84 5.61 1.26
N GLY A 96 -7.12 5.30 1.03
CA GLY A 96 -8.05 6.19 0.33
C GLY A 96 -8.45 7.43 1.14
N ALA A 97 -8.71 7.29 2.45
CA ALA A 97 -9.23 8.38 3.27
C ALA A 97 -8.13 9.23 3.94
N VAL A 98 -6.91 8.70 4.11
CA VAL A 98 -5.83 9.40 4.82
C VAL A 98 -4.63 9.64 3.91
N VAL A 99 -4.06 8.59 3.33
CA VAL A 99 -2.77 8.68 2.61
C VAL A 99 -2.92 9.49 1.32
N VAL A 100 -3.84 9.11 0.43
CA VAL A 100 -4.03 9.79 -0.87
C VAL A 100 -4.35 11.29 -0.70
N PRO A 101 -5.29 11.70 0.19
CA PRO A 101 -5.54 13.10 0.46
C PRO A 101 -4.34 13.83 1.08
N ALA A 102 -3.59 13.18 1.98
CA ALA A 102 -2.41 13.78 2.60
C ALA A 102 -1.31 14.06 1.57
N VAL A 103 -1.01 13.11 0.68
CA VAL A 103 0.01 13.29 -0.37
C VAL A 103 -0.39 14.43 -1.32
N LYS A 104 -1.67 14.51 -1.71
CA LYS A 104 -2.19 15.62 -2.53
C LYS A 104 -1.96 16.97 -1.86
N ARG A 105 -2.21 17.07 -0.55
CA ARG A 105 -1.98 18.30 0.22
C ARG A 105 -0.50 18.62 0.34
N LEU A 106 0.33 17.63 0.66
CA LEU A 106 1.79 17.80 0.80
C LEU A 106 2.44 18.27 -0.51
N ALA A 107 1.89 17.90 -1.66
CA ALA A 107 2.36 18.39 -2.96
C ALA A 107 2.11 19.89 -3.20
N ALA A 108 1.15 20.50 -2.49
CA ALA A 108 0.75 21.89 -2.67
C ALA A 108 1.23 22.82 -1.55
N LEU A 109 1.60 22.27 -0.39
CA LEU A 109 2.05 23.05 0.77
C LEU A 109 3.53 23.43 0.64
N ASP A 110 3.90 24.54 1.28
CA ASP A 110 5.30 24.91 1.48
C ASP A 110 5.92 24.03 2.60
N PRO A 111 7.02 23.28 2.33
CA PRO A 111 7.69 22.43 3.30
C PRO A 111 8.17 23.13 4.59
N SER A 112 8.34 24.45 4.57
CA SER A 112 8.76 25.24 5.74
C SER A 112 7.64 25.48 6.77
N THR A 113 6.38 25.21 6.40
CA THR A 113 5.21 25.55 7.22
C THR A 113 4.90 24.53 8.31
N ALA A 114 4.30 25.00 9.41
CA ALA A 114 3.79 24.13 10.47
C ALA A 114 2.66 23.19 9.99
N GLU A 115 1.85 23.65 9.03
CA GLU A 115 0.80 22.84 8.41
C GLU A 115 1.39 21.65 7.65
N TYR A 116 2.41 21.87 6.81
CA TYR A 116 3.12 20.80 6.14
C TYR A 116 3.64 19.77 7.14
N ALA A 117 4.30 20.23 8.21
CA ALA A 117 4.84 19.35 9.23
C ALA A 117 3.76 18.49 9.91
N ALA A 118 2.57 19.04 10.16
CA ALA A 118 1.45 18.30 10.74
C ALA A 118 0.89 17.23 9.79
N VAL A 119 0.66 17.59 8.52
CA VAL A 119 0.18 16.63 7.49
C VAL A 119 1.22 15.54 7.26
N TYR A 120 2.51 15.91 7.19
CA TYR A 120 3.61 14.99 6.99
C TYR A 120 3.70 13.93 8.09
N ARG A 121 3.58 14.32 9.37
CA ARG A 121 3.60 13.37 10.48
C ARG A 121 2.47 12.34 10.39
N ARG A 122 1.26 12.79 10.06
CA ARG A 122 0.10 11.89 9.88
C ARG A 122 0.32 10.95 8.70
N TYR A 123 0.77 11.50 7.56
CA TYR A 123 1.11 10.74 6.37
C TYR A 123 2.14 9.63 6.67
N LEU A 124 3.26 10.00 7.28
CA LEU A 124 4.36 9.07 7.56
C LEU A 124 3.94 7.98 8.55
N ALA A 125 3.17 8.32 9.58
CA ALA A 125 2.62 7.35 10.51
C ALA A 125 1.68 6.36 9.81
N SER A 126 0.79 6.85 8.93
CA SER A 126 -0.13 6.00 8.16
C SER A 126 0.61 5.08 7.18
N GLU A 127 1.60 5.59 6.43
CA GLU A 127 2.41 4.76 5.52
C GLU A 127 3.23 3.71 6.27
N SER A 128 3.82 4.07 7.42
CA SER A 128 4.57 3.11 8.24
C SER A 128 3.68 2.01 8.80
N PHE A 129 2.48 2.37 9.27
CA PHE A 129 1.47 1.43 9.73
C PHE A 129 1.02 0.48 8.61
N LEU A 130 0.67 1.03 7.44
CA LEU A 130 0.25 0.23 6.29
C LEU A 130 1.38 -0.66 5.76
N GLY A 131 2.62 -0.16 5.74
CA GLY A 131 3.79 -0.95 5.39
C GLY A 131 3.98 -2.14 6.33
N ALA A 132 3.91 -1.91 7.64
CA ALA A 132 3.97 -3.00 8.63
C ALA A 132 2.83 -4.00 8.45
N LEU A 133 1.60 -3.51 8.22
CA LEU A 133 0.44 -4.35 7.95
C LEU A 133 0.67 -5.24 6.72
N VAL A 134 1.14 -4.69 5.60
CA VAL A 134 1.45 -5.45 4.38
C VAL A 134 2.48 -6.55 4.66
N LEU A 135 3.57 -6.25 5.38
CA LEU A 135 4.60 -7.24 5.71
C LEU A 135 4.07 -8.36 6.60
N VAL A 136 3.29 -8.02 7.64
CA VAL A 136 2.65 -9.01 8.52
C VAL A 136 1.65 -9.87 7.75
N THR A 137 0.85 -9.27 6.87
CA THR A 137 -0.09 -10.00 6.00
C THR A 137 0.64 -10.95 5.07
N ILE A 138 1.73 -10.52 4.41
CA ILE A 138 2.55 -11.40 3.56
C ILE A 138 3.08 -12.58 4.38
N PHE A 139 3.61 -12.34 5.57
CA PHE A 139 4.07 -13.41 6.45
C PHE A 139 2.95 -14.39 6.81
N ALA A 140 1.80 -13.89 7.25
CA ALA A 140 0.65 -14.75 7.60
C ALA A 140 0.14 -15.58 6.42
N MET A 141 0.10 -14.99 5.23
CA MET A 141 -0.32 -15.65 3.98
C MET A 141 0.68 -16.72 3.52
N ALA A 142 1.97 -16.46 3.68
CA ALA A 142 3.05 -17.35 3.23
C ALA A 142 3.31 -18.49 4.23
N ALA A 143 3.43 -18.15 5.52
CA ALA A 143 3.74 -19.11 6.57
C ALA A 143 2.52 -19.94 7.00
N LYS A 144 1.30 -19.42 6.79
CA LYS A 144 0.04 -20.08 7.16
C LYS A 144 0.07 -20.68 8.59
N PRO A 145 0.44 -19.90 9.62
CA PRO A 145 0.73 -20.43 10.96
C PRO A 145 -0.50 -21.01 11.70
N PHE A 146 -1.69 -20.87 11.12
CA PHE A 146 -2.98 -21.29 11.70
C PHE A 146 -3.70 -22.32 10.81
N SER A 147 -2.95 -23.01 9.95
CA SER A 147 -3.45 -23.97 8.96
C SER A 147 -3.01 -25.39 9.28
#